data_AF-K1RGT9-F1
#
_entry.id   AF-K1RGT9-F1
#
_cell.length_a   1.000
_cell.length_b   1.000
_cell.length_c   1.000
_cell.angle_alpha   90.00
_cell.angle_beta   90.00
_cell.angle_gamma   90.00
#
_symmetry.space_group_name_H-M   'P 1'
#
loop_
_entity.id
_entity.type
_entity.pdbx_description
1 polymer ?
#
loop_
_entity_poly.entity_id
_entity_poly.type
_entity_poly.pdbx_seq_one_letter_code
_entity_poly.pdbx_strand_id
1 'polypeptide(L)'
;METRRCCLQTPKTSSSLSSLVSLWNITFKEKELTFKEEQIFSEAKTGQHPPNPSPMLCWGLVPDPPTHPPLPDAMFCGASPPPRSHVPEAASGGPLQRNTWNPKALPFSTMGLQSKPLLIDARGHLLGRLASIVAKTVLQGQRVIVVRCEGINISGNFYRNKLKVLKYLRLRCNVKPSRGPFHFRAPSKMFYKAVRGMVPHKTSRGAEAMERLKVFEGIPPPYDKQKRMVVPSALRANRLNPSRKYCDLNRLSHEVGWKYQKVISTLETRRKVKSKNHFERKKFLLALREKAKQNAAKKIAPHQKVIESYGFH
;
A
#
# COMPACT_ATOMS: atom_id res chain seq x y z
N MET A 1 65.63 -39.96 34.02
CA MET A 1 65.14 -39.48 32.71
C MET A 1 63.82 -40.19 32.44
N GLU A 2 62.76 -39.76 33.11
CA GLU A 2 61.72 -38.84 32.62
C GLU A 2 60.67 -39.51 31.73
N THR A 3 59.55 -39.81 32.38
CA THR A 3 58.25 -40.25 31.86
C THR A 3 57.48 -39.11 31.20
N ARG A 4 56.85 -39.35 30.04
CA ARG A 4 55.66 -38.58 29.60
C ARG A 4 54.62 -39.47 28.92
N ARG A 5 53.51 -39.72 29.63
CA ARG A 5 52.20 -40.08 29.07
C ARG A 5 51.52 -38.79 28.62
N CYS A 6 51.10 -38.73 27.35
CA CYS A 6 50.33 -37.61 26.83
C CYS A 6 48.82 -37.91 27.02
N CYS A 7 48.16 -37.16 27.89
CA CYS A 7 46.71 -37.19 28.09
C CYS A 7 45.97 -36.62 26.88
N LEU A 8 45.06 -37.41 26.31
CA LEU A 8 43.96 -36.93 25.47
C LEU A 8 42.93 -36.23 26.37
N GLN A 9 42.74 -34.93 26.20
CA GLN A 9 41.62 -34.19 26.78
C GLN A 9 40.50 -34.07 25.74
N THR A 10 39.34 -34.64 26.05
CA THR A 10 38.08 -34.40 25.34
C THR A 10 37.49 -33.04 25.74
N PRO A 11 36.91 -32.27 24.80
CA PRO A 11 36.22 -31.04 25.16
C PRO A 11 34.87 -31.37 25.82
N LYS A 12 34.69 -30.95 27.08
CA LYS A 12 33.43 -30.99 27.81
C LYS A 12 32.44 -30.01 27.16
N THR A 13 31.47 -30.51 26.39
CA THR A 13 30.31 -29.75 25.96
C THR A 13 29.24 -29.77 27.06
N SER A 14 29.23 -28.77 27.94
CA SER A 14 28.09 -28.51 28.81
C SER A 14 27.01 -27.76 28.01
N SER A 15 26.27 -28.47 27.15
CA SER A 15 25.04 -27.96 26.57
C SER A 15 23.96 -27.98 27.65
N SER A 16 23.63 -26.81 28.20
CA SER A 16 22.57 -26.68 29.19
C SER A 16 21.24 -27.19 28.59
N LEU A 17 20.54 -28.04 29.33
CA LEU A 17 19.23 -28.60 28.97
C LEU A 17 18.21 -27.52 28.57
N SER A 18 18.37 -26.27 29.02
CA SER A 18 17.51 -25.15 28.62
C SER A 18 17.65 -24.76 27.14
N SER A 19 18.83 -24.93 26.53
CA SER A 19 19.06 -24.59 25.12
C SER A 19 18.39 -25.58 24.17
N LEU A 20 18.42 -26.87 24.52
CA LEU A 20 17.77 -27.96 23.78
C LEU A 20 16.25 -27.91 23.89
N VAL A 21 15.71 -27.62 25.08
CA VAL A 21 14.26 -27.42 25.28
C VAL A 21 13.75 -26.20 24.52
N SER A 22 14.57 -25.14 24.42
CA SER A 22 14.21 -23.95 23.64
C SER A 22 14.17 -24.23 22.14
N LEU A 23 15.14 -24.98 21.62
CA LEU A 23 15.17 -25.42 20.21
C LEU A 23 14.02 -26.37 19.89
N TRP A 24 13.72 -27.31 20.80
CA TRP A 24 12.61 -28.26 20.64
C TRP A 24 11.26 -27.54 20.63
N ASN A 25 11.04 -26.58 21.54
CA ASN A 25 9.83 -25.76 21.59
C ASN A 25 9.65 -24.85 20.36
N ILE A 26 10.75 -24.39 19.75
CA ILE A 26 10.70 -23.62 18.50
C ILE A 26 10.30 -24.55 17.33
N THR A 27 10.93 -25.72 17.22
CA THR A 27 10.57 -26.69 16.17
C THR A 27 9.16 -27.27 16.32
N PHE A 28 8.66 -27.42 17.55
CA PHE A 28 7.31 -27.86 17.83
C PHE A 28 6.27 -26.80 17.42
N LYS A 29 6.53 -25.52 17.74
CA LYS A 29 5.68 -24.41 17.29
C LYS A 29 5.66 -24.23 15.77
N GLU A 30 6.78 -24.50 15.09
CA GLU A 30 6.82 -24.48 13.62
C GLU A 30 5.95 -25.59 13.02
N LYS A 31 5.95 -26.79 13.62
CA LYS A 31 5.08 -27.91 13.20
C LYS A 31 3.59 -27.66 13.47
N GLU A 32 3.24 -27.03 14.59
CA GLU A 32 1.84 -26.63 14.88
C GLU A 32 1.32 -25.56 13.90
N LEU A 33 2.18 -24.64 13.47
CA LEU A 33 1.83 -23.61 12.49
C LEU A 33 1.60 -24.21 11.10
N THR A 34 2.40 -25.19 10.68
CA THR A 34 2.17 -25.90 9.41
C THR A 34 0.89 -26.73 9.45
N PHE A 35 0.55 -27.34 10.58
CA PHE A 35 -0.71 -28.10 10.74
C PHE A 35 -1.95 -27.19 10.68
N LYS A 36 -1.89 -26.00 11.29
CA LYS A 36 -2.96 -24.99 11.15
C LYS A 36 -3.08 -24.44 9.72
N GLU A 37 -1.97 -24.34 8.98
CA GLU A 37 -1.98 -23.97 7.56
C GLU A 37 -2.66 -25.03 6.68
N GLU A 38 -2.50 -26.32 7.00
CA GLU A 38 -3.17 -27.44 6.31
C GLU A 38 -4.66 -27.55 6.63
N GLN A 39 -5.06 -27.29 7.88
CA GLN A 39 -6.46 -27.33 8.32
C GLN A 39 -7.29 -26.20 7.68
N ILE A 40 -6.73 -24.99 7.58
CA ILE A 40 -7.34 -23.87 6.83
C ILE A 40 -7.44 -24.17 5.33
N PHE A 41 -6.54 -25.02 4.80
CA PHE A 41 -6.55 -25.44 3.41
C PHE A 41 -7.59 -26.53 3.11
N SER A 42 -7.92 -27.39 4.08
CA SER A 42 -9.01 -28.39 3.92
C SER A 42 -10.39 -27.75 4.04
N GLU A 43 -10.59 -26.82 4.97
CA GLU A 43 -11.86 -26.10 5.15
C GLU A 43 -12.21 -25.20 3.95
N ALA A 44 -11.21 -24.67 3.25
CA ALA A 44 -11.41 -23.88 2.04
C ALA A 44 -11.73 -24.71 0.77
N LYS A 45 -11.51 -26.05 0.81
CA LYS A 45 -11.86 -26.97 -0.29
C LYS A 45 -13.29 -27.51 -0.16
N THR A 46 -13.80 -27.67 1.06
CA THR A 46 -15.20 -27.99 1.31
C THR A 46 -16.04 -26.72 1.19
N GLY A 47 -16.55 -26.44 -0.01
CA GLY A 47 -17.39 -25.28 -0.30
C GLY A 47 -18.75 -25.31 0.41
N GLN A 48 -18.75 -25.14 1.74
CA GLN A 48 -19.96 -24.83 2.48
C GLN A 48 -20.13 -23.32 2.53
N HIS A 49 -21.03 -22.82 1.67
CA HIS A 49 -21.63 -21.52 1.88
C HIS A 49 -22.37 -21.53 3.23
N PRO A 50 -22.26 -20.47 4.07
CA PRO A 50 -23.21 -20.33 5.16
C PRO A 50 -24.62 -20.21 4.57
N PRO A 51 -25.64 -20.89 5.14
CA PRO A 51 -26.99 -20.82 4.61
C PRO A 51 -27.49 -19.38 4.68
N ASN A 52 -28.00 -18.87 3.55
CA ASN A 52 -28.81 -17.67 3.49
C ASN A 52 -30.04 -17.88 4.40
N PRO A 53 -30.32 -17.00 5.36
CA PRO A 53 -31.64 -17.01 5.99
C PRO A 53 -32.66 -16.45 5.00
N SER A 54 -33.47 -17.34 4.43
CA SER A 54 -34.70 -17.00 3.72
C SER A 54 -35.82 -16.67 4.72
N PRO A 55 -36.86 -15.93 4.30
CA PRO A 55 -37.60 -15.01 5.13
C PRO A 55 -38.77 -15.69 5.83
N MET A 56 -38.92 -15.46 7.15
CA MET A 56 -40.18 -15.67 7.85
C MET A 56 -40.65 -14.37 8.48
N LEU A 57 -41.76 -13.88 7.93
CA LEU A 57 -42.91 -13.30 8.61
C LEU A 57 -42.73 -13.11 10.13
N CYS A 58 -42.59 -11.85 10.54
CA CYS A 58 -43.14 -11.40 11.81
C CYS A 58 -43.85 -10.07 11.54
N TRP A 59 -45.17 -10.12 11.60
CA TRP A 59 -46.03 -8.95 11.72
C TRP A 59 -45.73 -8.28 13.06
N GLY A 60 -45.38 -7.01 13.04
CA GLY A 60 -45.17 -6.21 14.24
C GLY A 60 -45.03 -4.75 13.88
N LEU A 61 -46.12 -4.00 13.99
CA LEU A 61 -46.19 -2.56 13.86
C LEU A 61 -45.10 -1.88 14.71
N VAL A 62 -44.25 -1.07 14.07
CA VAL A 62 -43.51 0.00 14.73
C VAL A 62 -43.93 1.30 14.03
N PRO A 63 -44.53 2.28 14.75
CA PRO A 63 -44.94 3.54 14.15
C PRO A 63 -43.74 4.43 13.82
N ASP A 64 -43.81 5.07 12.65
CA ASP A 64 -42.82 6.04 12.16
C ASP A 64 -42.67 7.25 13.11
N PRO A 65 -41.46 7.80 13.30
CA PRO A 65 -41.28 9.06 14.01
C PRO A 65 -41.79 10.25 13.18
N PRO A 66 -42.43 11.26 13.81
CA PRO A 66 -43.12 12.33 13.10
C PRO A 66 -42.16 13.28 12.35
N THR A 67 -42.55 13.55 11.12
CA THR A 67 -42.01 14.59 10.23
C THR A 67 -42.18 15.98 10.84
N HIS A 68 -41.08 16.74 10.97
CA HIS A 68 -41.11 18.15 11.32
C HIS A 68 -41.78 18.98 10.20
N PRO A 69 -42.68 19.93 10.54
CA PRO A 69 -43.27 20.85 9.57
C PRO A 69 -42.27 21.93 9.10
N PRO A 70 -42.43 22.47 7.87
CA PRO A 70 -41.59 23.54 7.34
C PRO A 70 -41.88 24.88 8.03
N LEU A 71 -40.82 25.62 8.33
CA LEU A 71 -40.90 27.00 8.82
C LEU A 71 -41.41 27.93 7.69
N PRO A 72 -42.29 28.90 7.98
CA PRO A 72 -42.82 29.83 7.00
C PRO A 72 -41.83 30.96 6.65
N ASP A 73 -41.91 31.39 5.39
CA ASP A 73 -41.22 32.54 4.82
C ASP A 73 -41.53 33.84 5.59
N ALA A 74 -40.49 34.42 6.21
CA ALA A 74 -40.52 35.78 6.74
C ALA A 74 -39.59 36.66 5.91
N MET A 75 -40.25 37.45 5.07
CA MET A 75 -39.91 38.75 4.52
C MET A 75 -38.52 39.34 4.82
N PHE A 76 -37.83 39.65 3.73
CA PHE A 76 -36.84 40.73 3.61
C PHE A 76 -37.36 42.03 4.25
N CYS A 77 -36.65 42.54 5.25
CA CYS A 77 -36.58 43.96 5.58
C CYS A 77 -35.16 44.27 6.08
N GLY A 78 -34.51 45.23 5.43
CA GLY A 78 -33.09 45.51 5.57
C GLY A 78 -32.67 46.06 6.93
N ALA A 79 -31.47 45.68 7.34
CA ALA A 79 -30.68 46.41 8.32
C ALA A 79 -29.21 46.32 7.90
N SER A 80 -28.61 47.49 7.73
CA SER A 80 -27.23 47.74 7.29
C SER A 80 -26.19 47.06 8.20
N PRO A 81 -25.02 46.66 7.69
CA PRO A 81 -23.94 46.16 8.53
C PRO A 81 -23.36 47.27 9.44
N PRO A 82 -22.99 46.98 10.70
CA PRO A 82 -22.36 47.95 11.58
C PRO A 82 -20.93 48.31 11.10
N PRO A 83 -20.46 49.54 11.35
CA PRO A 83 -19.17 50.01 10.88
C PRO A 83 -18.01 49.30 11.58
N ARG A 84 -16.96 49.07 10.79
CA ARG A 84 -15.64 48.55 11.22
C ARG A 84 -15.03 49.52 12.23
N SER A 85 -14.95 49.13 13.50
CA SER A 85 -14.17 49.85 14.49
C SER A 85 -12.68 49.65 14.20
N HIS A 86 -11.98 50.77 14.05
CA HIS A 86 -10.53 50.88 14.05
C HIS A 86 -9.97 50.34 15.37
N VAL A 87 -9.02 49.42 15.29
CA VAL A 87 -8.17 49.03 16.42
C VAL A 87 -6.86 49.80 16.27
N PRO A 88 -6.37 50.50 17.32
CA PRO A 88 -5.21 51.38 17.22
C PRO A 88 -3.91 50.61 17.05
N GLU A 89 -3.05 51.17 16.20
CA GLU A 89 -1.69 50.77 15.92
C GLU A 89 -0.79 51.05 17.13
N ALA A 90 -0.42 49.99 17.86
CA ALA A 90 0.59 50.05 18.91
C ALA A 90 1.94 49.58 18.34
N ALA A 91 2.86 50.53 18.23
CA ALA A 91 4.26 50.31 17.89
C ALA A 91 5.00 49.54 19.00
N SER A 92 5.71 48.46 18.62
CA SER A 92 7.06 48.08 19.10
C SER A 92 7.32 46.59 18.84
N GLY A 93 8.28 46.27 17.98
CA GLY A 93 8.74 44.91 17.73
C GLY A 93 9.53 44.86 16.43
N GLY A 94 10.83 44.54 16.53
CA GLY A 94 11.83 44.63 15.45
C GLY A 94 11.54 43.83 14.17
N PRO A 95 12.44 43.88 13.18
CA PRO A 95 12.21 43.24 11.89
C PRO A 95 12.00 41.74 12.09
N LEU A 96 10.78 41.27 11.87
CA LEU A 96 10.46 39.86 11.68
C LEU A 96 11.39 39.37 10.56
N GLN A 97 12.43 38.63 10.94
CA GLN A 97 13.23 37.88 9.99
C GLN A 97 12.23 37.01 9.23
N ARG A 98 12.02 37.34 7.94
CA ARG A 98 11.32 36.47 7.00
C ARG A 98 11.94 35.09 7.19
N ASN A 99 11.14 34.18 7.71
CA ASN A 99 11.43 32.77 7.83
C ASN A 99 11.86 32.32 6.44
N THR A 100 13.17 32.26 6.21
CA THR A 100 13.71 31.65 5.01
C THR A 100 13.34 30.20 5.15
N TRP A 101 12.30 29.82 4.40
CA TRP A 101 11.96 28.44 4.15
C TRP A 101 13.25 27.74 3.73
N ASN A 102 13.88 27.02 4.65
CA ASN A 102 15.06 26.22 4.37
C ASN A 102 14.58 24.95 3.66
N PRO A 103 14.80 24.81 2.35
CA PRO A 103 14.30 23.64 1.60
C PRO A 103 15.07 22.35 1.94
N LYS A 104 16.03 22.38 2.87
CA LYS A 104 16.88 21.23 3.25
C LYS A 104 16.23 20.26 4.25
N ALA A 105 15.06 20.57 4.81
CA ALA A 105 14.41 19.73 5.83
C ALA A 105 13.35 18.74 5.29
N LEU A 106 13.40 18.42 3.99
CA LEU A 106 12.64 17.30 3.43
C LEU A 106 13.63 16.17 3.05
N PRO A 107 13.41 14.91 3.45
CA PRO A 107 14.16 13.76 2.91
C PRO A 107 13.70 13.42 1.48
N PHE A 108 13.39 14.44 0.68
CA PHE A 108 12.97 14.34 -0.71
C PHE A 108 14.03 14.99 -1.62
N SER A 109 15.29 14.61 -1.44
CA SER A 109 16.36 14.93 -2.38
C SER A 109 17.43 13.85 -2.35
N THR A 110 17.09 12.68 -2.87
CA THR A 110 18.05 11.84 -3.59
C THR A 110 17.71 11.97 -5.06
N MET A 111 18.02 13.13 -5.65
CA MET A 111 17.81 13.45 -7.06
C MET A 111 18.90 12.78 -7.93
N GLY A 112 18.99 11.46 -7.85
CA GLY A 112 19.89 10.65 -8.69
C GLY A 112 19.19 9.40 -9.18
N LEU A 113 19.58 8.91 -10.36
CA LEU A 113 19.14 7.61 -10.86
C LEU A 113 19.56 6.53 -9.87
N GLN A 114 18.59 5.80 -9.32
CA GLN A 114 18.87 4.71 -8.39
C GLN A 114 19.07 3.43 -9.16
N SER A 115 20.16 2.71 -8.87
CA SER A 115 20.37 1.37 -9.43
C SER A 115 19.24 0.42 -9.00
N LYS A 116 18.75 0.54 -7.76
CA LYS A 116 17.65 -0.30 -7.25
C LYS A 116 16.32 0.02 -7.93
N PRO A 117 15.51 -1.00 -8.33
CA PRO A 117 14.19 -0.73 -8.88
C PRO A 117 13.26 -0.07 -7.86
N LEU A 118 12.51 0.93 -8.32
CA LEU A 118 11.50 1.63 -7.53
C LEU A 118 10.24 0.78 -7.47
N LEU A 119 9.98 0.19 -6.30
CA LEU A 119 8.81 -0.65 -6.05
C LEU A 119 7.65 0.18 -5.50
N ILE A 120 6.54 0.29 -6.25
CA ILE A 120 5.38 1.12 -5.92
C ILE A 120 4.16 0.24 -5.60
N ASP A 121 3.52 0.47 -4.45
CA ASP A 121 2.20 -0.12 -4.13
C ASP A 121 1.09 0.72 -4.77
N ALA A 122 0.35 0.14 -5.71
CA ALA A 122 -0.69 0.85 -6.45
C ALA A 122 -2.04 0.92 -5.74
N ARG A 123 -2.19 0.27 -4.57
CA ARG A 123 -3.44 0.30 -3.80
C ARG A 123 -3.85 1.74 -3.47
N GLY A 124 -5.09 2.10 -3.74
CA GLY A 124 -5.63 3.40 -3.36
C GLY A 124 -5.14 4.55 -4.23
N HIS A 125 -4.44 4.28 -5.34
CA HIS A 125 -3.95 5.31 -6.26
C HIS A 125 -4.94 5.56 -7.40
N LEU A 126 -4.99 6.79 -7.91
CA LEU A 126 -5.76 7.13 -9.10
C LEU A 126 -5.00 6.73 -10.37
N LEU A 127 -5.63 5.93 -11.23
CA LEU A 127 -5.04 5.30 -12.42
C LEU A 127 -4.18 6.26 -13.26
N GLY A 128 -4.78 7.37 -13.72
CA GLY A 128 -4.09 8.32 -14.61
C GLY A 128 -3.00 9.14 -13.90
N ARG A 129 -3.20 9.49 -12.63
CA ARG A 129 -2.21 10.28 -11.87
C ARG A 129 -0.97 9.44 -11.56
N LEU A 130 -1.16 8.19 -11.19
CA LEU A 130 -0.05 7.25 -11.01
C LEU A 130 0.66 6.99 -12.35
N ALA A 131 -0.07 6.75 -13.42
CA ALA A 131 0.50 6.47 -14.74
C ALA A 131 1.37 7.61 -15.27
N SER A 132 0.96 8.87 -15.06
CA SER A 132 1.70 10.05 -15.50
C SER A 132 3.07 10.16 -14.81
N ILE A 133 3.10 9.95 -13.50
CA ILE A 133 4.34 9.98 -12.70
C ILE A 133 5.25 8.82 -13.11
N VAL A 134 4.68 7.61 -13.24
CA VAL A 134 5.43 6.42 -13.66
C VAL A 134 5.99 6.57 -15.08
N ALA A 135 5.24 7.17 -16.01
CA ALA A 135 5.72 7.42 -17.37
C ALA A 135 6.95 8.34 -17.36
N LYS A 136 6.92 9.40 -16.55
CA LYS A 136 8.06 10.33 -16.45
C LYS A 136 9.29 9.70 -15.82
N THR A 137 9.13 8.94 -14.72
CA THR A 137 10.26 8.28 -14.05
C THR A 137 10.92 7.22 -14.93
N VAL A 138 10.12 6.50 -15.71
CA VAL A 138 10.60 5.49 -16.65
C VAL A 138 11.35 6.12 -17.84
N LEU A 139 10.90 7.29 -18.33
CA LEU A 139 11.60 8.08 -19.35
C LEU A 139 12.88 8.76 -18.84
N GLN A 140 12.98 9.01 -17.54
CA GLN A 140 14.22 9.45 -16.88
C GLN A 140 15.25 8.31 -16.78
N GLY A 141 14.84 7.05 -16.98
CA GLY A 141 15.73 5.88 -16.94
C GLY A 141 15.60 5.06 -15.66
N GLN A 142 14.70 5.41 -14.74
CA GLN A 142 14.49 4.64 -13.52
C GLN A 142 13.73 3.33 -13.82
N ARG A 143 14.19 2.22 -13.25
CA ARG A 143 13.46 0.95 -13.28
C ARG A 143 12.30 1.00 -12.28
N VAL A 144 11.07 0.77 -12.75
CA VAL A 144 9.86 0.91 -11.92
C VAL A 144 9.07 -0.38 -11.93
N ILE A 145 8.66 -0.81 -10.75
CA ILE A 145 7.86 -2.01 -10.54
C ILE A 145 6.60 -1.61 -9.80
N VAL A 146 5.45 -1.76 -10.45
CA VAL A 146 4.15 -1.43 -9.86
C VAL A 146 3.45 -2.73 -9.47
N VAL A 147 3.15 -2.87 -8.19
CA VAL A 147 2.46 -4.04 -7.64
C VAL A 147 1.05 -3.68 -7.19
N ARG A 148 0.19 -4.70 -7.06
CA ARG A 148 -1.21 -4.55 -6.63
C ARG A 148 -2.07 -3.68 -7.54
N CYS A 149 -1.95 -3.89 -8.85
CA CYS A 149 -2.69 -3.11 -9.84
C CYS A 149 -4.22 -3.29 -9.74
N GLU A 150 -4.70 -4.39 -9.16
CA GLU A 150 -6.11 -4.60 -8.84
C GLU A 150 -6.63 -3.55 -7.83
N GLY A 151 -5.77 -3.04 -6.96
CA GLY A 151 -6.10 -2.03 -5.96
C GLY A 151 -6.12 -0.60 -6.47
N ILE A 152 -5.90 -0.37 -7.77
CA ILE A 152 -5.97 0.96 -8.39
C ILE A 152 -7.42 1.43 -8.44
N ASN A 153 -7.62 2.74 -8.30
CA ASN A 153 -8.91 3.38 -8.36
C ASN A 153 -9.03 4.29 -9.60
N ILE A 154 -10.24 4.39 -10.12
CA ILE A 154 -10.63 5.37 -11.14
C ILE A 154 -11.69 6.27 -10.52
N SER A 155 -11.58 7.58 -10.73
CA SER A 155 -12.61 8.51 -10.25
C SER A 155 -13.93 8.33 -10.99
N GLY A 156 -15.03 8.67 -10.31
CA GLY A 156 -16.38 8.54 -10.84
C GLY A 156 -17.00 7.17 -10.58
N ASN A 157 -18.33 7.12 -10.76
CA ASN A 157 -19.12 5.93 -10.47
C ASN A 157 -18.67 4.71 -11.29
N PHE A 158 -18.83 3.52 -10.70
CA PHE A 158 -18.52 2.23 -11.31
C PHE A 158 -19.16 2.07 -12.70
N TYR A 159 -20.48 2.30 -12.78
CA TYR A 159 -21.25 2.09 -14.01
C TYR A 159 -20.76 2.96 -15.18
N ARG A 160 -20.46 4.23 -14.92
CA ARG A 160 -19.89 5.16 -15.92
C ARG A 160 -18.55 4.64 -16.44
N ASN A 161 -17.68 4.17 -15.55
CA ASN A 161 -16.37 3.64 -15.95
C ASN A 161 -16.51 2.30 -16.70
N LYS A 162 -17.46 1.44 -16.33
CA LYS A 162 -17.80 0.23 -17.08
C LYS A 162 -18.25 0.55 -18.51
N LEU A 163 -19.16 1.51 -18.69
CA LEU A 163 -19.62 1.92 -20.02
C LEU A 163 -18.47 2.45 -20.90
N LYS A 164 -17.51 3.18 -20.33
CA LYS A 164 -16.31 3.62 -21.06
C LYS A 164 -15.48 2.43 -21.56
N VAL A 165 -15.26 1.43 -20.71
CA VAL A 165 -14.51 0.23 -21.12
C VAL A 165 -15.31 -0.56 -22.15
N LEU A 166 -16.62 -0.75 -21.98
CA LEU A 166 -17.46 -1.45 -22.95
C LEU A 166 -17.49 -0.73 -24.31
N LYS A 167 -17.56 0.60 -24.34
CA LYS A 167 -17.39 1.38 -25.58
C LYS A 167 -16.04 1.10 -26.23
N TYR A 168 -14.97 1.05 -25.43
CA TYR A 168 -13.63 0.71 -25.92
C TYR A 168 -13.57 -0.72 -26.52
N LEU A 169 -14.24 -1.70 -25.91
CA LEU A 169 -14.29 -3.08 -26.41
C LEU A 169 -14.98 -3.23 -27.77
N ARG A 170 -15.92 -2.35 -28.10
CA ARG A 170 -16.59 -2.34 -29.42
C ARG A 170 -15.66 -1.93 -30.55
N LEU A 171 -14.54 -1.26 -30.25
CA LEU A 171 -13.56 -0.86 -31.26
C LEU A 171 -12.83 -2.10 -31.78
N ARG A 172 -13.07 -2.48 -33.03
CA ARG A 172 -12.40 -3.59 -33.72
C ARG A 172 -12.11 -3.21 -35.17
N CYS A 173 -11.08 -3.81 -35.75
CA CYS A 173 -10.89 -3.74 -37.20
C CYS A 173 -12.00 -4.57 -37.87
N ASN A 174 -12.77 -3.97 -38.78
CA ASN A 174 -13.88 -4.65 -39.44
C ASN A 174 -13.39 -5.78 -40.36
N VAL A 175 -12.28 -5.56 -41.07
CA VAL A 175 -11.72 -6.52 -42.04
C VAL A 175 -11.16 -7.76 -41.34
N LYS A 176 -10.23 -7.58 -40.39
CA LYS A 176 -9.62 -8.68 -39.63
C LYS A 176 -9.45 -8.27 -38.17
N PRO A 177 -10.34 -8.72 -37.26
CA PRO A 177 -10.30 -8.33 -35.86
C PRO A 177 -8.95 -8.59 -35.17
N SER A 178 -8.21 -9.62 -35.59
CA SER A 178 -6.89 -9.95 -35.03
C SER A 178 -5.79 -8.92 -35.32
N ARG A 179 -5.93 -8.11 -36.38
CA ARG A 179 -5.03 -6.98 -36.70
C ARG A 179 -5.43 -5.69 -35.97
N GLY A 180 -6.60 -5.70 -35.33
CA GLY A 180 -7.17 -4.54 -34.67
C GLY A 180 -6.57 -4.24 -33.29
N PRO A 181 -7.18 -3.30 -32.55
CA PRO A 181 -6.75 -2.97 -31.21
C PRO A 181 -6.87 -4.15 -30.24
N PHE A 182 -5.79 -4.48 -29.53
CA PHE A 182 -5.84 -5.49 -28.48
C PHE A 182 -6.46 -4.94 -27.21
N HIS A 183 -7.51 -5.62 -26.75
CA HIS A 183 -8.22 -5.27 -25.54
C HIS A 183 -7.74 -6.14 -24.38
N PHE A 184 -6.89 -5.59 -23.51
CA PHE A 184 -6.49 -6.29 -22.29
C PHE A 184 -7.59 -6.23 -21.22
N ARG A 185 -7.78 -7.34 -20.50
CA ARG A 185 -8.76 -7.44 -19.40
C ARG A 185 -8.14 -7.34 -18.01
N ALA A 186 -6.88 -7.75 -17.90
CA ALA A 186 -6.17 -7.83 -16.65
C ALA A 186 -5.85 -6.41 -16.10
N PRO A 187 -6.07 -6.12 -14.80
CA PRO A 187 -5.82 -4.80 -14.21
C PRO A 187 -4.39 -4.30 -14.43
N SER A 188 -3.40 -5.18 -14.37
CA SER A 188 -2.00 -4.87 -14.67
C SER A 188 -1.80 -4.38 -16.11
N LYS A 189 -2.42 -5.06 -17.07
CA LYS A 189 -2.32 -4.72 -18.50
C LYS A 189 -3.12 -3.48 -18.85
N MET A 190 -4.23 -3.20 -18.14
CA MET A 190 -4.92 -1.92 -18.24
C MET A 190 -4.03 -0.76 -17.78
N PHE A 191 -3.33 -0.92 -16.64
CA PHE A 191 -2.36 0.08 -16.18
C PHE A 191 -1.18 0.23 -17.15
N TYR A 192 -0.61 -0.88 -17.62
CA TYR A 192 0.45 -0.88 -18.63
C TYR A 192 0.03 -0.11 -19.89
N LYS A 193 -1.21 -0.29 -20.35
CA LYS A 193 -1.74 0.44 -21.51
C LYS A 193 -1.91 1.93 -21.25
N ALA A 194 -2.32 2.32 -20.04
CA ALA A 194 -2.38 3.71 -19.65
C ALA A 194 -0.99 4.37 -19.67
N VAL A 195 0.03 3.70 -19.14
CA VAL A 195 1.42 4.19 -19.19
C VAL A 195 1.95 4.22 -20.63
N ARG A 196 1.72 3.16 -21.42
CA ARG A 196 2.09 3.10 -22.84
C ARG A 196 1.48 4.23 -23.66
N GLY A 197 0.28 4.69 -23.32
CA GLY A 197 -0.37 5.85 -23.95
C GLY A 197 0.30 7.19 -23.64
N MET A 198 1.10 7.26 -22.56
CA MET A 198 1.83 8.46 -22.12
C MET A 198 3.32 8.43 -22.52
N VAL A 199 3.80 7.33 -23.11
CA VAL A 199 5.20 7.13 -23.53
C VAL A 199 5.27 7.04 -25.07
N PRO A 200 6.27 7.65 -25.73
CA PRO A 200 6.49 7.53 -27.18
C PRO A 200 7.00 6.13 -27.59
N HIS A 201 6.20 5.10 -27.32
CA HIS A 201 6.55 3.67 -27.43
C HIS A 201 6.85 3.17 -28.86
N LYS A 202 6.65 3.99 -29.89
CA LYS A 202 7.05 3.66 -31.27
C LYS A 202 8.54 3.94 -31.54
N THR A 203 9.18 4.75 -30.70
CA THR A 203 10.61 5.06 -30.77
C THR A 203 11.43 4.04 -29.99
N SER A 204 12.70 3.84 -30.33
CA SER A 204 13.63 2.97 -29.58
C SER A 204 13.71 3.36 -28.11
N ARG A 205 13.92 4.64 -27.82
CA ARG A 205 13.93 5.20 -26.45
C ARG A 205 12.65 4.86 -25.68
N GLY A 206 11.49 4.98 -26.33
CA GLY A 206 10.21 4.66 -25.70
C GLY A 206 10.02 3.16 -25.47
N ALA A 207 10.52 2.32 -26.37
CA ALA A 207 10.50 0.87 -26.23
C ALA A 207 11.36 0.41 -25.03
N GLU A 208 12.59 0.91 -24.92
CA GLU A 208 13.46 0.68 -23.75
C GLU A 208 12.81 1.15 -22.46
N ALA A 209 12.14 2.31 -22.49
CA ALA A 209 11.44 2.83 -21.33
C ALA A 209 10.33 1.83 -20.90
N MET A 210 9.53 1.32 -21.83
CA MET A 210 8.51 0.33 -21.51
C MET A 210 9.08 -0.99 -20.99
N GLU A 211 10.31 -1.37 -21.34
CA GLU A 211 11.01 -2.54 -20.80
C GLU A 211 11.41 -2.36 -19.33
N ARG A 212 11.77 -1.12 -18.93
CA ARG A 212 12.08 -0.79 -17.53
C ARG A 212 10.87 -0.88 -16.60
N LEU A 213 9.64 -0.87 -17.13
CA LEU A 213 8.40 -0.95 -16.38
C LEU A 213 7.93 -2.40 -16.21
N LYS A 214 7.78 -2.84 -14.97
CA LYS A 214 7.12 -4.12 -14.63
C LYS A 214 5.84 -3.85 -13.86
N VAL A 215 4.77 -4.58 -14.20
CA VAL A 215 3.44 -4.36 -13.65
C VAL A 215 2.83 -5.69 -13.23
N PHE A 216 2.40 -5.80 -11.98
CA PHE A 216 1.89 -7.04 -11.40
C PHE A 216 0.53 -6.86 -10.71
N GLU A 217 -0.22 -7.96 -10.65
CA GLU A 217 -1.46 -8.11 -9.90
C GLU A 217 -1.13 -8.87 -8.62
N GLY A 218 -1.60 -8.38 -7.49
CA GLY A 218 -1.06 -8.78 -6.19
C GLY A 218 0.43 -8.44 -6.05
N ILE A 219 1.12 -9.15 -5.16
CA ILE A 219 2.55 -9.00 -4.93
C ILE A 219 3.22 -10.37 -5.05
N PRO A 220 3.88 -10.65 -6.19
CA PRO A 220 4.61 -11.89 -6.34
C PRO A 220 5.92 -11.90 -5.52
N PRO A 221 6.41 -13.07 -5.07
CA PRO A 221 7.79 -13.24 -4.60
C PRO A 221 8.73 -12.86 -5.75
N PRO A 222 9.79 -12.04 -5.60
CA PRO A 222 10.52 -11.59 -4.40
C PRO A 222 10.13 -10.20 -3.85
N TYR A 223 9.06 -9.57 -4.35
CA TYR A 223 8.69 -8.19 -3.99
C TYR A 223 7.88 -8.09 -2.69
N ASP A 224 7.38 -9.22 -2.20
CA ASP A 224 6.62 -9.36 -0.95
C ASP A 224 7.43 -8.96 0.29
N LYS A 225 8.72 -9.29 0.32
CA LYS A 225 9.65 -8.98 1.41
C LYS A 225 10.24 -7.56 1.32
N GLN A 226 10.07 -6.88 0.19
CA GLN A 226 10.65 -5.55 -0.04
C GLN A 226 9.73 -4.43 0.45
N LYS A 227 10.34 -3.32 0.91
CA LYS A 227 9.59 -2.11 1.25
C LYS A 227 9.03 -1.49 -0.04
N ARG A 228 7.72 -1.31 -0.06
CA ARG A 228 7.01 -0.64 -1.15
C ARG A 228 6.87 0.84 -0.84
N MET A 229 7.01 1.64 -1.87
CA MET A 229 6.82 3.08 -1.83
C MET A 229 5.39 3.43 -2.28
N VAL A 230 4.91 4.57 -1.81
CA VAL A 230 3.61 5.14 -2.17
C VAL A 230 3.87 6.48 -2.84
N VAL A 231 2.99 6.87 -3.76
CA VAL A 231 3.07 8.17 -4.45
C VAL A 231 1.99 9.08 -3.88
N PRO A 232 2.31 9.99 -2.93
CA PRO A 232 1.29 10.77 -2.23
C PRO A 232 0.48 11.67 -3.16
N SER A 233 1.10 12.15 -4.23
CA SER A 233 0.47 12.99 -5.26
C SER A 233 -0.53 12.24 -6.14
N ALA A 234 -0.57 10.91 -6.09
CA ALA A 234 -1.53 10.08 -6.83
C ALA A 234 -2.50 9.31 -5.93
N LEU A 235 -2.33 9.36 -4.60
CA LEU A 235 -3.25 8.74 -3.65
C LEU A 235 -4.65 9.34 -3.76
N ARG A 236 -5.65 8.47 -3.88
CA ARG A 236 -7.08 8.82 -3.93
C ARG A 236 -7.49 9.65 -2.71
N ALA A 237 -7.07 9.25 -1.52
CA ALA A 237 -7.43 9.93 -0.27
C ALA A 237 -7.03 11.42 -0.28
N ASN A 238 -5.90 11.75 -0.89
CA ASN A 238 -5.39 13.13 -0.94
C ASN A 238 -5.94 13.91 -2.12
N ARG A 239 -6.41 13.22 -3.17
CA ARG A 239 -6.66 13.80 -4.48
C ARG A 239 -8.12 13.84 -4.89
N LEU A 240 -8.96 13.03 -4.29
CA LEU A 240 -10.38 12.95 -4.55
C LEU A 240 -11.12 13.38 -3.29
N ASN A 241 -12.14 14.23 -3.43
CA ASN A 241 -13.01 14.58 -2.30
C ASN A 241 -13.66 13.29 -1.75
N PRO A 242 -13.65 13.06 -0.41
CA PRO A 242 -14.20 11.86 0.23
C PRO A 242 -15.64 11.51 -0.17
N SER A 243 -16.48 12.51 -0.44
CA SER A 243 -17.88 12.33 -0.85
C SER A 243 -18.05 11.75 -2.26
N ARG A 244 -17.01 11.82 -3.11
CA ARG A 244 -17.11 11.41 -4.51
C ARG A 244 -16.92 9.90 -4.68
N LYS A 245 -17.87 9.29 -5.40
CA LYS A 245 -17.80 7.87 -5.80
C LYS A 245 -16.59 7.60 -6.68
N TYR A 246 -16.01 6.41 -6.51
CA TYR A 246 -14.90 5.90 -7.29
C TYR A 246 -15.19 4.46 -7.74
N CYS A 247 -14.36 3.97 -8.64
CA CYS A 247 -14.42 2.62 -9.18
C CYS A 247 -13.14 1.88 -8.83
N ASP A 248 -13.26 0.64 -8.34
CA ASP A 248 -12.14 -0.26 -8.14
C ASP A 248 -11.81 -1.00 -9.43
N LEU A 249 -10.54 -0.97 -9.82
CA LEU A 249 -10.08 -1.59 -11.06
C LEU A 249 -10.18 -3.11 -11.01
N ASN A 250 -10.11 -3.70 -9.81
CA ASN A 250 -10.42 -5.11 -9.54
C ASN A 250 -11.81 -5.52 -10.05
N ARG A 251 -12.86 -4.86 -9.57
CA ARG A 251 -14.25 -5.16 -9.97
C ARG A 251 -14.48 -4.89 -11.45
N LEU A 252 -13.97 -3.75 -11.93
CA LEU A 252 -14.10 -3.35 -13.33
C LEU A 252 -13.53 -4.42 -14.27
N SER A 253 -12.31 -4.88 -13.98
CA SER A 253 -11.60 -5.90 -14.77
C SER A 253 -12.34 -7.23 -14.80
N HIS A 254 -12.86 -7.67 -13.66
CA HIS A 254 -13.62 -8.92 -13.57
C HIS A 254 -14.87 -8.88 -14.47
N GLU A 255 -15.67 -7.81 -14.37
CA GLU A 255 -16.91 -7.68 -15.16
C GLU A 255 -16.66 -7.55 -16.67
N VAL A 256 -15.48 -7.11 -17.10
CA VAL A 256 -15.14 -7.04 -18.54
C VAL A 256 -14.53 -8.34 -19.09
N GLY A 257 -14.24 -9.32 -18.23
CA GLY A 257 -13.79 -10.66 -18.63
C GLY A 257 -12.43 -11.12 -18.06
N TRP A 258 -11.94 -10.52 -16.97
CA TRP A 258 -10.74 -11.00 -16.28
C TRP A 258 -11.07 -12.16 -15.33
N LYS A 259 -10.51 -13.33 -15.61
CA LYS A 259 -10.84 -14.60 -14.93
C LYS A 259 -10.11 -14.82 -13.59
N TYR A 260 -8.96 -14.17 -13.39
CA TYR A 260 -8.04 -14.52 -12.29
C TYR A 260 -8.30 -13.77 -10.97
N GLN A 261 -9.42 -13.05 -10.84
CA GLN A 261 -9.75 -12.28 -9.65
C GLN A 261 -9.71 -13.15 -8.37
N LYS A 262 -10.36 -14.32 -8.40
CA LYS A 262 -10.43 -15.25 -7.25
C LYS A 262 -9.06 -15.88 -6.94
N VAL A 263 -8.27 -16.19 -7.97
CA VAL A 263 -6.92 -16.74 -7.79
C VAL A 263 -6.03 -15.71 -7.08
N ILE A 264 -6.09 -14.45 -7.49
CA ILE A 264 -5.26 -13.41 -6.89
C ILE A 264 -5.74 -13.05 -5.48
N SER A 265 -7.04 -13.06 -5.20
CA SER A 265 -7.54 -12.84 -3.83
C SER A 265 -7.05 -13.91 -2.86
N THR A 266 -7.07 -15.19 -3.25
CA THR A 266 -6.54 -16.29 -2.42
C THR A 266 -5.04 -16.18 -2.18
N LEU A 267 -4.25 -15.87 -3.22
CA LEU A 267 -2.80 -15.66 -3.09
C LEU A 267 -2.46 -14.47 -2.19
N GLU A 268 -3.17 -13.35 -2.33
CA GLU A 268 -2.98 -12.17 -1.50
C GLU A 268 -3.39 -12.41 -0.03
N THR A 269 -4.43 -13.22 0.22
CA THR A 269 -4.80 -13.63 1.58
C THR A 269 -3.69 -14.45 2.22
N ARG A 270 -3.17 -15.48 1.53
CA ARG A 270 -2.00 -16.26 2.01
C ARG A 270 -0.80 -15.37 2.30
N ARG A 271 -0.51 -14.42 1.41
CA ARG A 271 0.59 -13.46 1.58
C ARG A 271 0.40 -12.56 2.81
N LYS A 272 -0.83 -12.10 3.08
CA LYS A 272 -1.14 -11.27 4.25
C LYS A 272 -0.95 -12.03 5.56
N VAL A 273 -1.33 -13.31 5.61
CA VAL A 273 -1.08 -14.17 6.79
C VAL A 273 0.41 -14.26 7.07
N LYS A 274 1.24 -14.60 6.07
CA LYS A 274 2.70 -14.63 6.21
C LYS A 274 3.28 -13.28 6.63
N SER A 275 2.77 -12.19 6.07
CA SER A 275 3.19 -10.83 6.41
C SER A 275 2.82 -10.43 7.85
N LYS A 276 1.69 -10.93 8.38
CA LYS A 276 1.24 -10.69 9.76
C LYS A 276 2.18 -11.38 10.74
N ASN A 277 2.48 -12.66 10.52
CA ASN A 277 3.42 -13.43 11.35
C ASN A 277 4.81 -12.78 11.37
N HIS A 278 5.30 -12.34 10.20
CA HIS A 278 6.56 -11.60 10.12
C HIS A 278 6.51 -10.26 10.88
N PHE A 279 5.40 -9.52 10.82
CA PHE A 279 5.25 -8.26 11.52
C PHE A 279 5.20 -8.43 13.04
N GLU A 280 4.51 -9.45 13.53
CA GLU A 280 4.46 -9.78 14.97
C GLU A 280 5.85 -10.14 15.50
N ARG A 281 6.59 -10.99 14.77
CA ARG A 281 8.00 -11.28 15.10
C ARG A 281 8.85 -10.02 15.10
N LYS A 282 8.69 -9.14 14.11
CA LYS A 282 9.42 -7.87 14.04
C LYS A 282 9.08 -6.95 15.23
N LYS A 283 7.80 -6.84 15.61
CA LYS A 283 7.35 -6.06 16.76
C LYS A 283 7.97 -6.56 18.05
N PHE A 284 7.99 -7.88 18.26
CA PHE A 284 8.63 -8.51 19.41
C PHE A 284 10.14 -8.19 19.47
N LEU A 285 10.85 -8.33 18.35
CA LEU A 285 12.28 -8.02 18.27
C LEU A 285 12.59 -6.54 18.50
N LEU A 286 11.72 -5.63 18.04
CA LEU A 286 11.87 -4.19 18.29
C LEU A 286 11.72 -3.87 19.78
N ALA A 287 10.71 -4.44 20.45
CA ALA A 287 10.54 -4.26 21.90
C ALA A 287 11.73 -4.82 22.69
N LEU A 288 12.29 -5.96 22.28
CA LEU A 288 13.50 -6.51 22.90
C LEU A 288 14.71 -5.60 22.65
N ARG A 289 14.84 -5.03 21.46
CA ARG A 289 15.89 -4.06 21.12
C ARG A 289 15.80 -2.80 21.99
N GLU A 290 14.60 -2.30 22.26
CA GLU A 290 14.39 -1.15 23.15
C GLU A 290 14.83 -1.45 24.59
N LYS A 291 14.46 -2.62 25.13
CA LYS A 291 14.95 -3.08 26.44
C LYS A 291 16.48 -3.20 26.47
N ALA A 292 17.08 -3.76 25.41
CA ALA A 292 18.53 -3.86 25.30
C ALA A 292 19.22 -2.49 25.25
N LYS A 293 18.63 -1.50 24.55
CA LYS A 293 19.11 -0.11 24.54
C LYS A 293 19.07 0.51 25.94
N GLN A 294 17.98 0.31 26.69
CA GLN A 294 17.85 0.81 28.07
C GLN A 294 18.92 0.20 28.99
N ASN A 295 19.11 -1.12 28.92
CA ASN A 295 20.13 -1.81 29.72
C ASN A 295 21.56 -1.33 29.39
N ALA A 296 21.83 -1.01 28.12
CA ALA A 296 23.13 -0.54 27.66
C ALA A 296 23.30 0.99 27.75
N ALA A 297 22.31 1.75 28.24
CA ALA A 297 22.30 3.22 28.18
C ALA A 297 23.55 3.86 28.80
N LYS A 298 24.01 3.35 29.95
CA LYS A 298 25.23 3.85 30.63
C LYS A 298 26.48 3.73 29.76
N LYS A 299 26.59 2.66 28.97
CA LYS A 299 27.73 2.41 28.07
C LYS A 299 27.68 3.26 26.80
N ILE A 300 26.47 3.57 26.34
CA ILE A 300 26.23 4.31 25.08
C ILE A 300 26.19 5.84 25.31
N ALA A 301 26.00 6.28 26.56
CA ALA A 301 25.90 7.69 26.96
C ALA A 301 26.89 8.67 26.28
N PRO A 302 28.21 8.40 26.18
CA PRO A 302 29.13 9.33 25.51
C PRO A 302 28.81 9.50 24.02
N HIS A 303 28.49 8.41 23.32
CA HIS A 303 28.11 8.45 21.91
C HIS A 303 26.74 9.07 21.70
N GLN A 304 25.80 8.84 22.62
CA GLN A 304 24.47 9.43 22.56
C GLN A 304 24.51 10.96 22.63
N LYS A 305 25.36 11.54 23.49
CA LYS A 305 25.56 13.00 23.56
C LYS A 305 26.03 13.58 22.21
N VAL A 306 26.91 12.86 21.51
CA VAL A 306 27.37 13.26 20.18
C VAL A 306 26.22 13.20 19.17
N ILE A 307 25.42 12.13 19.19
CA ILE A 307 24.24 11.97 18.30
C ILE A 307 23.20 13.07 18.55
N GLU A 308 22.96 13.41 19.82
CA GLU A 308 22.05 14.48 20.25
C GLU A 308 22.56 15.86 19.83
N SER A 309 23.88 16.09 19.82
CA SER A 309 24.45 17.34 19.30
C SER A 309 24.15 17.57 17.81
N TYR A 310 23.95 16.49 17.05
CA TYR A 310 23.50 16.54 15.65
C TYR A 310 21.97 16.60 15.50
N GLY A 311 21.22 16.64 16.60
CA GLY A 311 19.75 16.70 16.61
C GLY A 311 19.04 15.37 16.38
N PHE A 312 19.73 14.25 16.57
CA PHE A 312 19.14 12.91 16.52
C PHE A 312 18.94 12.36 17.95
N HIS A 313 17.83 11.67 18.20
CA HIS A 313 17.49 11.04 19.49
C HIS A 313 17.42 9.52 19.39
#